data_AF-K1SNT0-F1
#
_entry.id   AF-K1SNT0-F1
#
_cell.length_a   1.000
_cell.length_b   1.000
_cell.length_c   1.000
_cell.angle_alpha   90.00
_cell.angle_beta   90.00
_cell.angle_gamma   90.00
#
_symmetry.space_group_name_H-M   'P 1'
#
loop_
_entity.id
_entity.type
_entity.pdbx_description
1 polymer ?
#
loop_
_entity_poly.entity_id
_entity_poly.type
_entity_poly.pdbx_seq_one_letter_code
_entity_poly.pdbx_strand_id
1 'polypeptide(L)' 'MPGSLPVLNKQVVEYAMAVGLATNCSITQNCKFDRKNYFYPDNPQNYQISQLYKPICTNGYVEIKG' A
#
# COMPACT_ATOMS: atom_id res chain seq x y z
N MET A 1 19.93 3.49 -6.58
CA MET A 1 21.35 3.88 -6.50
C MET A 1 21.71 4.11 -5.04
N PRO A 2 22.96 3.91 -4.61
CA PRO A 2 23.37 4.28 -3.26
C PRO A 2 22.93 5.72 -2.93
N GLY A 3 22.31 5.91 -1.77
CA GLY A 3 21.81 7.22 -1.32
C GLY A 3 20.43 7.65 -1.84
N SER A 4 19.77 6.89 -2.72
CA SER A 4 18.40 7.23 -3.16
C SER A 4 17.36 7.03 -2.06
N LEU A 5 16.40 7.96 -1.93
CA LEU A 5 15.28 7.89 -1.01
C LEU A 5 13.95 7.71 -1.76
N PRO A 6 12.96 7.00 -1.18
CA PRO A 6 11.64 6.88 -1.78
C PRO A 6 10.86 8.19 -1.64
N VAL A 7 10.18 8.60 -2.73
CA VAL A 7 9.20 9.68 -2.72
C VAL A 7 7.85 9.08 -3.10
N LEU A 8 6.85 9.32 -2.26
CA LEU A 8 5.50 8.78 -2.49
C LEU A 8 4.84 9.48 -3.68
N ASN A 9 4.32 8.70 -4.62
CA ASN A 9 3.47 9.22 -5.68
C ASN A 9 2.07 9.52 -5.12
N LYS A 10 1.66 10.79 -5.19
CA LYS A 10 0.34 11.26 -4.72
C LYS A 10 -0.83 10.52 -5.39
N GLN A 11 -0.73 10.24 -6.69
CA GLN A 11 -1.80 9.56 -7.44
C GLN A 11 -2.05 8.13 -6.94
N VAL A 12 -1.01 7.45 -6.44
CA VAL A 12 -1.18 6.09 -5.87
C VAL A 12 -2.06 6.12 -4.62
N VAL A 13 -1.96 7.18 -3.81
CA VAL A 13 -2.81 7.36 -2.63
C VAL A 13 -4.26 7.62 -3.05
N GLU A 14 -4.45 8.51 -4.04
CA GLU A 14 -5.77 8.83 -4.58
C GLU A 14 -6.46 7.58 -5.16
N TYR A 15 -5.73 6.75 -5.91
CA TYR A 15 -6.24 5.49 -6.44
C TYR A 15 -6.50 4.45 -5.37
N ALA A 16 -5.62 4.30 -4.36
CA ALA A 16 -5.86 3.39 -3.25
C ALA A 16 -7.13 3.74 -2.48
N MET A 17 -7.38 5.03 -2.24
CA MET A 17 -8.61 5.51 -1.62
C MET A 17 -9.84 5.28 -2.51
N ALA A 18 -9.74 5.58 -3.81
CA ALA A 18 -10.84 5.39 -4.75
C ALA A 18 -11.27 3.91 -4.82
N VAL A 19 -10.30 2.99 -4.93
CA VAL A 19 -10.56 1.54 -4.88
C VAL A 19 -11.14 1.15 -3.52
N GLY A 20 -10.58 1.67 -2.43
CA GLY A 20 -11.09 1.43 -1.08
C GLY A 20 -12.57 1.78 -0.93
N LEU A 21 -12.97 2.97 -1.38
CA LEU A 21 -14.37 3.40 -1.37
C LEU A 21 -15.24 2.52 -2.29
N ALA A 22 -14.75 2.19 -3.48
CA ALA A 22 -15.47 1.32 -4.42
C ALA A 22 -15.70 -0.11 -3.86
N THR A 23 -14.80 -0.59 -3.00
CA THR A 23 -14.92 -1.90 -2.34
C THR A 23 -15.36 -1.79 -0.88
N ASN A 24 -16.12 -0.75 -0.53
CA ASN A 24 -16.74 -0.56 0.79
C ASN A 24 -15.77 -0.60 1.98
N CYS A 25 -14.50 -0.24 1.78
CA CYS A 25 -13.51 -0.21 2.85
C CYS A 25 -13.71 0.99 3.78
N SER A 26 -13.27 0.83 5.03
CA SER A 26 -12.96 1.95 5.91
C SER A 26 -11.59 2.53 5.56
N ILE A 27 -11.53 3.84 5.32
CA ILE A 27 -10.29 4.56 5.02
C ILE A 27 -9.63 5.07 6.31
N THR A 28 -8.37 4.70 6.52
CA THR A 28 -7.60 5.11 7.71
C THR A 28 -7.13 6.56 7.60
N GLN A 29 -7.32 7.36 8.66
CA GLN A 29 -6.84 8.77 8.71
C GLN A 29 -5.31 8.88 8.88
N ASN A 30 -4.68 7.85 9.43
CA ASN A 30 -3.24 7.76 9.64
C ASN A 30 -2.71 6.42 9.07
N CYS A 31 -2.08 6.48 7.90
CA CYS A 31 -1.40 5.34 7.29
C CYS A 31 0.11 5.57 7.23
N LYS A 32 0.88 4.50 7.06
CA LYS A 32 2.34 4.57 6.83
C LYS A 32 2.80 3.47 5.90
N PHE A 33 4.04 3.60 5.44
CA PHE A 33 4.76 2.54 4.75
C PHE A 33 5.77 1.88 5.68
N ASP A 34 5.93 0.58 5.54
CA ASP A 34 6.81 -0.29 6.30
C ASP A 34 7.75 -1.04 5.33
N ARG A 35 8.91 -1.47 5.82
CA ARG A 35 9.88 -2.27 5.04
C ARG A 35 9.71 -3.75 5.36
N LYS A 36 9.33 -4.55 4.35
CA LYS A 36 9.37 -6.01 4.42
C LYS A 36 10.70 -6.48 3.86
N ASN A 37 11.64 -6.85 4.73
CA ASN A 37 13.00 -7.21 4.35
C ASN A 37 13.09 -8.65 3.83
N TYR A 38 13.64 -8.85 2.63
CA TYR A 38 13.96 -10.15 2.06
C TYR A 38 14.93 -9.99 0.87
N PHE A 39 15.86 -10.92 0.75
CA PHE A 39 16.84 -10.93 -0.34
C PHE A 39 16.28 -11.65 -1.55
N TYR A 40 16.28 -10.98 -2.70
CA TYR A 40 15.94 -11.61 -3.97
C TYR A 40 16.52 -10.81 -5.14
N PRO A 41 16.94 -11.45 -6.26
CA PRO A 41 17.57 -10.74 -7.39
C PRO A 41 16.71 -9.62 -8.02
N ASP A 42 15.39 -9.75 -8.02
CA ASP A 42 14.46 -8.75 -8.54
C ASP A 42 14.14 -7.60 -7.56
N ASN A 43 14.60 -7.71 -6.31
CA ASN A 43 14.36 -6.75 -5.25
C ASN A 43 15.68 -6.05 -4.90
N PRO A 44 16.12 -5.05 -5.69
CA PRO A 44 17.44 -4.43 -5.55
C PRO A 44 17.66 -3.70 -4.21
N GLN A 45 16.59 -3.40 -3.47
CA GLN A 45 16.67 -2.76 -2.16
C GLN A 45 16.78 -3.77 -1.01
N ASN A 46 16.61 -5.07 -1.26
CA ASN A 46 16.50 -6.13 -0.25
C ASN A 46 15.35 -5.92 0.76
N TYR A 47 14.43 -5.00 0.45
CA TYR A 47 13.19 -4.81 1.15
C TYR A 47 12.13 -4.26 0.20
N GLN A 48 10.90 -4.73 0.37
CA GLN A 48 9.74 -4.16 -0.30
C GLN A 48 9.12 -3.09 0.59
N ILE A 49 8.83 -1.92 0.01
CA ILE A 49 8.00 -0.90 0.66
C ILE A 49 6.55 -1.37 0.57
N SER A 50 5.92 -1.61 1.71
CA SER A 50 4.54 -2.12 1.82
C SER A 50 3.81 -1.45 2.99
N GLN A 51 2.59 -1.88 3.33
CA GLN A 51 1.84 -1.40 4.49
C GLN A 51 1.42 -2.58 5.35
N LEU A 52 2.10 -2.82 6.46
CA LEU A 52 1.79 -3.95 7.35
C LEU A 52 0.92 -3.52 8.53
N TYR A 53 1.32 -2.45 9.22
CA TYR A 53 0.70 -2.09 10.50
C TYR A 53 -0.44 -1.08 10.38
N LYS A 54 -0.36 -0.18 9.39
CA LYS A 54 -1.36 0.89 9.19
C LYS A 54 -1.72 1.04 7.71
N PRO A 55 -2.49 0.09 7.14
CA PRO A 55 -2.92 0.14 5.74
C PRO A 55 -3.89 1.30 5.47
N ILE A 56 -3.93 1.76 4.21
CA ILE A 56 -4.85 2.84 3.77
C ILE A 56 -6.31 2.41 3.89
N CYS A 57 -6.63 1.16 3.50
CA CYS A 57 -8.00 0.63 3.45
C CYS A 57 -8.11 -0.64 4.29
N THR A 58 -9.20 -0.79 5.05
CA THR A 58 -9.48 -1.99 5.85
C THR A 58 -10.95 -2.40 5.78
N ASN A 59 -11.24 -3.68 6.06
CA ASN A 59 -12.59 -4.20 6.28
C ASN A 59 -13.59 -3.98 5.11
N GLY A 60 -13.12 -3.99 3.86
CA GLY A 60 -13.98 -3.90 2.69
C GLY A 60 -14.59 -5.24 2.27
N TYR A 61 -15.51 -5.18 1.31
CA TYR A 61 -16.13 -6.36 0.70
C TYR A 61 -16.59 -6.06 -0.73
N VAL A 62 -16.78 -7.13 -1.50
CA VAL A 62 -17.35 -7.09 -2.85
C VAL A 62 -18.54 -8.05 -2.88
N GLU A 63 -19.70 -7.54 -3.27
CA GLU A 63 -20.89 -8.36 -3.48
C GLU A 63 -20.80 -9.05 -4.85
N ILE A 64 -20.99 -10.37 -4.86
CA ILE A 64 -21.00 -11.18 -6.09
C ILE A 64 -22.43 -11.64 -6.32
N LYS A 65 -22.97 -11.38 -7.52
CA LYS A 65 -24.28 -11.89 -7.91
C LYS A 65 -24.14 -13.38 -8.26
N GLY A 66 -24.90 -14.21 -7.55
CA GLY A 66 -25.13 -15.61 -7.89
C GLY A 66 -26.19 -15.77 -8.98
#